data_AF-A0A0J7JX29-F1
#
_entry.id   AF-A0A0J7JX29-F1
#
_cell.length_a   1.000
_cell.length_b   1.000
_cell.length_c   1.000
_cell.angle_alpha   90.00
_cell.angle_beta   90.00
_cell.angle_gamma   90.00
#
_symmetry.space_group_name_H-M   'P 1'
#
loop_
_entity.id
_entity.type
_entity.pdbx_description
1 polymer ?
#
loop_
_entity_poly.entity_id
_entity_poly.type
_entity_poly.pdbx_seq_one_letter_code
_entity_poly.pdbx_strand_id
1 'polypeptide(L)'
;MTLQLGKDINKTCIPVIFNELLSFLQRVAEYMKYAKLLKQASQEQSPISRLQQEIEIRFLIFLFYSRIFIILNSENNFLILFRIICEQVSHHLSVSAFYDSEDFIFHGSIHPKLKFWGISLEVHPKGIGTVEIFK
;
A
#
# COMPACT_ATOMS: atom_id res chain seq x y z
N MET A 1 8.13 30.23 -0.61
CA MET A 1 8.28 29.05 0.30
C MET A 1 9.44 28.23 -0.25
N THR A 2 10.62 28.30 0.35
CA THR A 2 11.83 27.61 -0.13
C THR A 2 11.89 26.20 0.44
N LEU A 3 11.81 25.19 -0.43
CA LEU A 3 12.06 23.80 -0.06
C LEU A 3 13.53 23.67 0.39
N GLN A 4 13.75 23.21 1.62
CA GLN A 4 15.10 23.02 2.16
C GLN A 4 15.57 21.59 1.91
N LEU A 5 16.81 21.45 1.44
CA LEU A 5 17.44 20.17 1.14
C LEU A 5 17.48 19.27 2.37
N GLY A 6 17.10 18.00 2.20
CA GLY A 6 17.14 16.97 3.22
C GLY A 6 16.05 17.09 4.31
N LYS A 7 15.17 18.10 4.24
CA LYS A 7 14.07 18.24 5.21
C LYS A 7 12.85 17.41 4.81
N ASP A 8 12.11 17.02 5.84
CA ASP A 8 10.81 16.40 5.70
C ASP A 8 9.83 17.40 5.06
N ILE A 9 9.30 17.05 3.90
CA ILE A 9 8.40 17.94 3.16
C ILE A 9 6.93 17.71 3.47
N ASN A 10 6.59 16.80 4.38
CA ASN A 10 5.21 16.52 4.77
C ASN A 10 4.44 17.76 5.28
N LYS A 11 5.15 18.80 5.72
CA LYS A 11 4.59 20.09 6.19
C LYS A 11 4.76 21.24 5.18
N THR A 12 5.30 20.98 4.00
CA THR A 12 5.59 22.00 2.99
C THR A 12 4.61 21.89 1.83
N CYS A 13 4.15 23.01 1.29
CA CYS A 13 3.30 22.99 0.10
C CYS A 13 4.13 22.57 -1.12
N ILE A 14 3.70 21.51 -1.81
CA ILE A 14 4.30 21.02 -3.05
C ILE A 14 3.39 21.43 -4.22
N PRO A 15 3.94 21.83 -5.39
CA PRO A 15 3.14 22.10 -6.57
C PRO A 15 2.34 20.87 -7.03
N VAL A 16 1.09 21.09 -7.45
CA VAL A 16 0.14 20.03 -7.85
C VAL A 16 0.67 19.10 -8.95
N ILE A 17 1.60 19.59 -9.79
CA ILE A 17 2.22 18.83 -10.89
C ILE A 17 3.03 17.63 -10.38
N PHE A 18 3.49 17.68 -9.12
CA PHE A 18 4.20 16.58 -8.48
C PHE A 18 3.27 15.59 -7.76
N ASN A 19 1.97 15.87 -7.70
CA ASN A 19 1.02 14.97 -7.07
C ASN A 19 0.57 13.90 -8.08
N GLU A 20 0.51 12.66 -7.64
CA GLU A 20 -0.23 11.63 -8.36
C GLU A 20 -1.73 11.89 -8.27
N LEU A 21 -2.49 11.38 -9.26
CA LEU A 21 -3.96 11.47 -9.27
C LEU A 21 -4.64 10.48 -8.30
N LEU A 22 -3.89 9.93 -7.34
CA LEU A 22 -4.38 9.00 -6.33
C LEU A 22 -4.09 9.54 -4.94
N SER A 23 -5.08 9.45 -4.06
CA SER A 23 -4.87 9.61 -2.64
C SER A 23 -4.05 8.46 -2.08
N PHE A 24 -3.35 8.71 -0.97
CA PHE A 24 -2.59 7.66 -0.29
C PHE A 24 -3.47 6.47 0.14
N LEU A 25 -4.74 6.72 0.52
CA LEU A 25 -5.69 5.66 0.85
C LEU A 25 -6.00 4.76 -0.36
N GLN A 26 -6.16 5.36 -1.54
CA GLN A 26 -6.36 4.60 -2.78
C GLN A 26 -5.12 3.78 -3.13
N ARG A 27 -3.92 4.31 -2.90
CA ARG A 27 -2.67 3.55 -3.06
C ARG A 27 -2.64 2.31 -2.16
N VAL A 28 -3.06 2.43 -0.91
CA VAL A 28 -3.14 1.28 0.01
C VAL A 28 -4.18 0.26 -0.46
N ALA A 29 -5.31 0.71 -1.02
CA ALA A 29 -6.32 -0.18 -1.60
C ALA A 29 -5.78 -0.99 -2.80
N GLU A 30 -4.82 -0.46 -3.57
CA GLU A 30 -4.20 -1.21 -4.68
C GLU A 30 -3.41 -2.43 -4.21
N TYR A 31 -2.84 -2.42 -3.00
CA TYR A 31 -2.17 -3.61 -2.43
C TYR A 31 -3.13 -4.80 -2.31
N MET A 32 -4.42 -4.52 -2.12
CA MET A 32 -5.46 -5.55 -2.00
C MET A 32 -5.89 -6.15 -3.33
N LYS A 33 -5.40 -5.65 -4.47
CA LYS A 33 -5.60 -6.31 -5.77
C LYS A 33 -5.10 -7.76 -5.76
N TYR A 34 -4.08 -8.05 -4.93
CA TYR A 34 -3.49 -9.37 -4.78
C TYR A 34 -4.13 -10.22 -3.67
N ALA A 35 -5.21 -9.76 -3.05
CA ALA A 35 -5.96 -10.49 -2.01
C ALA A 35 -6.41 -11.90 -2.46
N LYS A 36 -6.65 -12.09 -3.77
CA LYS A 36 -6.98 -13.42 -4.32
C LYS A 36 -5.85 -14.43 -4.11
N LEU A 37 -4.59 -14.00 -4.17
CA LEU A 37 -3.43 -14.87 -3.92
C LEU A 37 -3.38 -15.27 -2.42
N LEU A 38 -3.75 -14.37 -1.51
CA LEU A 38 -3.87 -14.70 -0.08
C LEU A 38 -4.96 -15.74 0.18
N LYS A 39 -6.09 -15.64 -0.52
CA LYS A 39 -7.16 -16.65 -0.48
C LYS A 39 -6.70 -18.01 -1.04
N GLN A 40 -5.84 -18.02 -2.06
CA GLN A 40 -5.25 -19.27 -2.55
C GLN A 40 -4.26 -19.86 -1.53
N ALA A 41 -3.48 -19.00 -0.88
CA ALA A 41 -2.50 -19.41 0.14
C ALA A 41 -3.17 -20.01 1.39
N SER A 42 -4.37 -19.54 1.76
CA SER A 42 -5.15 -20.11 2.88
C SER A 42 -5.63 -21.53 2.60
N GLN A 43 -6.06 -21.79 1.36
CA GLN A 43 -6.56 -23.10 0.92
C GLN A 43 -5.45 -24.14 0.74
N GLU A 44 -4.20 -23.70 0.65
CA GLU A 44 -3.07 -24.56 0.41
C GLU A 44 -2.69 -25.38 1.66
N GLN A 45 -2.65 -26.71 1.52
CA GLN A 45 -2.35 -27.62 2.65
C GLN A 45 -0.86 -27.64 2.99
N SER A 46 -0.01 -27.55 1.96
CA SER A 46 1.45 -27.62 2.10
C SER A 46 2.01 -26.30 2.69
N PRO A 47 2.87 -26.35 3.72
CA PRO A 47 3.44 -25.15 4.31
C PRO A 47 4.44 -24.46 3.38
N ILE A 48 5.13 -25.20 2.51
CA ILE A 48 6.14 -24.66 1.59
C ILE A 48 5.47 -23.86 0.48
N SER A 49 4.40 -24.40 -0.13
CA SER A 49 3.62 -23.71 -1.16
C SER A 49 3.03 -22.41 -0.61
N ARG A 50 2.56 -22.42 0.65
CA ARG A 50 2.04 -21.21 1.30
C ARG A 50 3.11 -20.14 1.47
N LEU A 51 4.29 -20.51 1.99
CA LEU A 51 5.41 -19.58 2.14
C LEU A 51 5.84 -18.98 0.82
N GLN A 52 5.85 -19.77 -0.27
CA GLN A 52 6.19 -19.26 -1.59
C GLN A 52 5.20 -18.17 -2.04
N GLN A 53 3.89 -18.41 -1.89
CA GLN A 53 2.86 -17.42 -2.25
C GLN A 53 2.94 -16.16 -1.39
N GLU A 54 3.20 -16.29 -0.08
CA GLU A 54 3.42 -15.14 0.81
C GLU A 54 4.62 -14.28 0.36
N ILE A 55 5.73 -14.91 -0.04
CA ILE A 55 6.91 -14.23 -0.57
C ILE A 55 6.58 -13.52 -1.89
N GLU A 56 5.88 -14.18 -2.80
CA GLU A 56 5.46 -13.61 -4.08
C GLU A 56 4.60 -12.35 -3.87
N ILE A 57 3.63 -12.41 -2.95
CA ILE A 57 2.77 -11.28 -2.61
C ILE A 57 3.59 -10.13 -2.02
N ARG A 58 4.51 -10.42 -1.09
CA ARG A 58 5.38 -9.40 -0.49
C ARG A 58 6.29 -8.74 -1.52
N PHE A 59 6.79 -9.53 -2.48
CA PHE A 59 7.61 -9.02 -3.58
C PHE A 59 6.80 -8.16 -4.56
N LEU A 60 5.57 -8.56 -4.90
CA LEU A 60 4.64 -7.78 -5.73
C LEU A 60 4.30 -6.43 -5.09
N ILE A 61 4.00 -6.43 -3.79
CA ILE A 61 3.76 -5.20 -3.02
C ILE A 61 5.01 -4.31 -3.04
N PHE A 62 6.20 -4.88 -2.81
CA PHE A 62 7.48 -4.14 -2.88
C PHE A 62 7.75 -3.53 -4.27
N LEU A 63 7.51 -4.28 -5.36
CA LEU A 63 7.66 -3.75 -6.70
C LEU A 63 6.71 -2.58 -6.97
N PHE A 64 5.48 -2.64 -6.46
CA PHE A 64 4.52 -1.52 -6.52
C PHE A 64 4.97 -0.28 -5.73
N TYR A 65 5.73 -0.45 -4.63
CA TYR A 65 6.38 0.68 -3.97
C TYR A 65 7.44 1.37 -4.84
N SER A 66 8.09 0.63 -5.76
CA SER A 66 9.18 1.13 -6.60
C SER A 66 8.76 1.66 -7.98
N ARG A 67 7.56 1.29 -8.46
CA ARG A 67 6.98 1.76 -9.73
C ARG A 67 5.75 2.61 -9.48
N ILE A 68 5.97 3.90 -9.34
CA ILE A 68 4.95 4.93 -9.50
C ILE A 68 4.56 4.98 -11.00
N PHE A 69 3.24 4.93 -11.26
CA PHE A 69 2.50 4.76 -12.52
C PHE A 69 2.15 3.32 -12.94
N ILE A 70 0.87 2.93 -12.72
CA ILE A 70 -0.06 2.41 -13.75
C ILE A 70 -1.50 2.83 -13.37
N ILE A 71 -2.23 3.45 -14.29
CA ILE A 71 -3.69 3.66 -14.24
C ILE A 71 -4.37 2.31 -14.52
N LEU A 72 -5.27 1.85 -13.66
CA LEU A 72 -6.25 0.84 -14.03
C LEU A 72 -7.50 1.54 -14.57
N ASN A 73 -7.56 1.70 -15.89
CA ASN A 73 -8.86 1.77 -16.54
C ASN A 73 -9.46 0.37 -16.44
N SER A 74 -10.61 0.24 -15.78
CA SER A 74 -11.56 -0.79 -16.16
C SER A 74 -12.95 -0.20 -16.19
N GLU A 75 -13.27 0.40 -17.34
CA GLU A 75 -14.60 0.17 -17.89
C GLU A 75 -14.79 -1.36 -17.95
N ASN A 76 -15.92 -1.83 -17.39
CA ASN A 76 -16.43 -3.20 -17.37
C ASN A 76 -16.11 -4.03 -16.10
N ASN A 77 -17.19 -4.29 -15.35
CA ASN A 77 -17.39 -5.28 -14.29
C ASN A 77 -16.64 -5.05 -12.96
N PHE A 78 -17.22 -4.19 -12.12
CA PHE A 78 -16.90 -4.12 -10.69
C PHE A 78 -17.35 -5.39 -9.97
N LEU A 79 -16.54 -6.45 -10.03
CA LEU A 79 -16.51 -7.46 -8.98
C LEU A 79 -15.91 -6.79 -7.74
N ILE A 80 -16.75 -6.40 -6.78
CA ILE A 80 -16.30 -5.97 -5.45
C ILE A 80 -15.79 -7.22 -4.73
N LEU A 81 -14.55 -7.61 -5.02
CA LEU A 81 -13.91 -8.82 -4.49
C LEU A 81 -13.53 -8.70 -3.01
N PHE A 82 -13.48 -7.49 -2.45
CA PHE A 82 -12.97 -7.23 -1.10
C PHE A 82 -13.52 -5.91 -0.53
N ARG A 83 -13.68 -5.83 0.81
CA ARG A 83 -14.04 -4.61 1.55
C ARG A 83 -12.86 -4.17 2.42
N ILE A 84 -12.18 -3.09 2.03
CA ILE A 84 -11.11 -2.48 2.82
C ILE A 84 -11.62 -1.21 3.50
N ILE A 85 -11.23 -1.00 4.75
CA ILE A 85 -11.45 0.25 5.48
C ILE A 85 -10.08 0.86 5.74
N CYS A 86 -9.85 2.05 5.20
CA CYS A 86 -8.63 2.82 5.44
C CYS A 86 -8.99 4.16 6.06
N GLU A 87 -8.28 4.54 7.12
CA GLU A 87 -8.46 5.82 7.78
C GLU A 87 -7.12 6.54 7.93
N GLN A 88 -7.11 7.83 7.63
CA GLN A 88 -6.00 8.69 8.00
C GLN A 88 -6.15 9.10 9.47
N VAL A 89 -5.49 8.36 10.34
CA VAL A 89 -5.56 8.53 11.80
C VAL A 89 -4.66 9.66 12.33
N SER A 90 -3.85 10.29 11.47
CA SER A 90 -3.00 11.41 11.86
C SER A 90 -2.81 12.44 10.76
N HIS A 91 -2.69 13.70 11.18
CA HIS A 91 -2.22 14.80 10.35
C HIS A 91 -0.77 14.65 9.87
N HIS A 92 0.02 13.71 10.42
CA HIS A 92 1.40 13.43 10.02
C HIS A 92 1.52 12.19 9.10
N LEU A 93 0.56 12.02 8.18
CA LEU A 93 0.51 10.99 7.12
C LEU A 93 0.48 9.54 7.61
N SER A 94 -0.07 9.33 8.79
CA SER A 94 -0.36 7.99 9.28
C SER A 94 -1.64 7.48 8.66
N VAL A 95 -1.57 6.36 7.96
CA VAL A 95 -2.75 5.64 7.50
C VAL A 95 -2.77 4.26 8.12
N SER A 96 -3.92 3.94 8.70
CA SER A 96 -4.25 2.60 9.15
C SER A 96 -5.18 1.98 8.11
N ALA A 97 -4.89 0.73 7.75
CA ALA A 97 -5.74 -0.05 6.86
C ALA A 97 -6.13 -1.35 7.54
N PHE A 98 -7.42 -1.65 7.46
CA PHE A 98 -8.01 -2.87 8.00
C PHE A 98 -8.82 -3.55 6.91
N TYR A 99 -8.66 -4.85 6.86
CA TYR A 99 -9.35 -5.73 5.96
C TYR A 99 -9.68 -7.03 6.67
N ASP A 100 -10.93 -7.42 6.54
CA ASP A 100 -11.46 -8.63 7.13
C ASP A 100 -12.14 -9.46 6.05
N SER A 101 -11.82 -10.74 6.03
CA SER A 101 -12.34 -11.75 5.14
C SER A 101 -12.36 -13.08 5.85
N GLU A 102 -13.23 -13.99 5.41
CA GLU A 102 -13.38 -15.33 6.01
C GLU A 102 -12.06 -16.11 6.08
N ASP A 103 -11.17 -15.91 5.10
CA ASP A 103 -9.91 -16.65 4.95
C ASP A 103 -8.70 -15.98 5.64
N PHE A 104 -8.71 -14.66 5.79
CA PHE A 104 -7.58 -13.91 6.34
C PHE A 104 -7.98 -12.51 6.81
N ILE A 105 -7.26 -12.01 7.82
CA ILE A 105 -7.28 -10.60 8.21
C ILE A 105 -6.00 -9.95 7.73
N PHE A 106 -6.13 -8.76 7.16
CA PHE A 106 -5.00 -7.88 6.91
C PHE A 106 -5.18 -6.58 7.66
N HIS A 107 -4.19 -6.22 8.46
CA HIS A 107 -4.18 -4.95 9.16
C HIS A 107 -2.78 -4.35 9.20
N GLY A 108 -2.70 -3.04 9.23
CA GLY A 108 -1.41 -2.38 9.25
C GLY A 108 -1.49 -0.87 9.38
N SER A 109 -0.34 -0.29 9.61
CA SER A 109 -0.13 1.16 9.65
C SER A 109 1.05 1.54 8.79
N ILE A 110 0.89 2.60 8.00
CA ILE A 110 1.90 3.10 7.07
C ILE A 110 2.08 4.61 7.33
N HIS A 111 3.34 5.01 7.40
CA HIS A 111 3.83 6.33 7.77
C HIS A 111 5.02 6.71 6.87
N PRO A 112 4.79 7.07 5.59
CA PRO A 112 5.88 7.43 4.70
C PRO A 112 6.57 8.72 5.17
N LYS A 113 7.90 8.72 5.18
CA LYS A 113 8.69 9.95 5.34
C LYS A 113 9.25 10.39 4.00
N LEU A 114 9.01 11.63 3.63
CA LEU A 114 9.42 12.19 2.35
C LEU A 114 10.57 13.18 2.56
N LYS A 115 11.71 12.96 1.89
CA LYS A 115 12.83 13.91 1.91
C LYS A 115 13.08 14.46 0.52
N PHE A 116 13.18 15.78 0.43
CA PHE A 116 13.48 16.44 -0.82
C PHE A 116 14.97 16.75 -0.95
N TRP A 117 15.56 16.35 -2.07
CA TRP A 117 16.99 16.54 -2.37
C TRP A 117 17.21 17.51 -3.54
N GLY A 118 16.30 18.48 -3.72
CA GLY A 118 16.43 19.52 -4.74
C GLY A 118 15.90 19.09 -6.10
N ILE A 119 16.34 17.92 -6.57
CA ILE A 119 15.94 17.35 -7.87
C ILE A 119 15.11 16.08 -7.67
N SER A 120 15.42 15.30 -6.63
CA SER A 120 14.75 14.04 -6.33
C SER A 120 13.94 14.11 -5.04
N LEU A 121 12.91 13.27 -4.99
CA LEU A 121 12.14 12.98 -3.79
C LEU A 121 12.50 11.58 -3.32
N GLU A 122 13.05 11.48 -2.12
CA GLU A 122 13.30 10.21 -1.45
C GLU A 122 12.08 9.84 -0.60
N VAL A 123 11.54 8.65 -0.83
CA VAL A 123 10.40 8.10 -0.10
C VAL A 123 10.90 7.00 0.82
N HIS A 124 10.74 7.19 2.13
CA HIS A 124 10.99 6.16 3.12
C HIS A 124 9.65 5.57 3.59
N PRO A 125 9.23 4.41 3.07
CA PRO A 125 8.04 3.74 3.56
C PRO A 125 8.35 3.20 4.97
N LYS A 126 7.82 3.85 6.00
CA LYS A 126 7.78 3.25 7.34
C LYS A 126 6.39 2.70 7.57
N GLY A 127 6.30 1.58 8.26
CA GLY A 127 5.02 0.95 8.53
C GLY A 127 5.17 -0.53 8.76
N ILE A 128 4.09 -1.13 9.24
CA ILE A 128 3.97 -2.55 9.47
C ILE A 128 2.64 -2.96 8.83
N GLY A 129 2.69 -3.96 7.95
CA GLY A 129 1.51 -4.67 7.46
C GLY A 129 1.59 -6.11 7.96
N THR A 130 0.51 -6.56 8.58
CA THR A 130 0.36 -7.91 9.13
C THR A 130 -0.77 -8.60 8.38
N VAL A 131 -0.50 -9.83 7.93
CA VAL A 131 -1.52 -10.73 7.39
C VAL A 131 -1.64 -11.90 8.35
N GLU A 132 -2.85 -12.17 8.81
CA GLU A 132 -3.21 -13.32 9.63
C GLU A 132 -4.08 -14.24 8.78
N ILE A 133 -3.57 -15.42 8.44
CA ILE A 133 -4.29 -16.42 7.64
C ILE A 133 -4.97 -17.39 8.60
N PHE A 134 -6.30 -17.51 8.49
CA PHE A 134 -7.05 -18.49 9.26
C PHE A 134 -6.96 -19.87 8.60
N LYS A 135 -6.82 -20.90 9.42
CA LYS A 135 -6.62 -22.27 8.99
C LYS A 135 -7.54 -23.21 9.74
#